data_AF-A0A8X7BJ31-F1
#
_entry.id   AF-A0A8X7BJ31-F1
#
_cell.length_a   1.000
_cell.length_b   1.000
_cell.length_c   1.000
_cell.angle_alpha   90.00
_cell.angle_beta   90.00
_cell.angle_gamma   90.00
#
_symmetry.space_group_name_H-M   'P 1'
#
loop_
_entity.id
_entity.type
_entity.pdbx_description
1 polymer ?
#
loop_
_entity_poly.entity_id
_entity_poly.type
_entity_poly.pdbx_seq_one_letter_code
_entity_poly.pdbx_strand_id
1 'polypeptide(L)'
;MGTRLRRLKAQLKGQILSDGKCLSGKNPLTEHEIDNLQSYYGSAIRRNHSSVQNMRQAIWAIFLHKLSTDEYPQHGFCPIGEDSWCGFKRLKHQVSLTNIKTVFRSLLLKQCVLYLEIFPILIC
;
A
#
# COMPACT_ATOMS: atom_id res chain seq x y z
N MET A 1 -4.67 5.78 -22.35
CA MET A 1 -5.49 6.00 -21.13
C MET A 1 -5.78 7.49 -20.88
N GLY A 2 -4.77 8.36 -20.83
CA GLY A 2 -4.94 9.79 -20.50
C GLY A 2 -5.95 10.58 -21.34
N THR A 3 -5.90 10.49 -22.66
CA THR A 3 -6.82 11.22 -23.55
C THR A 3 -8.28 10.86 -23.29
N ARG A 4 -8.57 9.58 -23.00
CA ARG A 4 -9.92 9.10 -22.69
C ARG A 4 -10.42 9.68 -21.36
N LEU A 5 -9.55 9.72 -20.35
CA LEU A 5 -9.87 10.32 -19.05
C LEU A 5 -10.12 11.84 -19.16
N ARG A 6 -9.31 12.55 -19.97
CA ARG A 6 -9.51 13.98 -20.24
C ARG A 6 -10.82 14.25 -20.98
N ARG A 7 -11.17 13.43 -21.99
CA ARG A 7 -12.47 13.51 -22.67
C ARG A 7 -13.63 13.26 -21.71
N LEU A 8 -13.54 12.23 -20.86
CA LEU A 8 -14.55 11.93 -19.85
C LEU A 8 -14.73 13.09 -18.86
N LYS A 9 -13.63 13.66 -18.36
CA LYS A 9 -13.63 14.86 -17.52
C LYS A 9 -14.35 16.04 -18.20
N ALA A 10 -14.11 16.25 -19.50
CA ALA A 10 -14.76 17.31 -20.27
C ALA A 10 -16.27 17.05 -20.45
N GLN A 11 -16.67 15.81 -20.72
CA GLN A 11 -18.08 15.42 -20.89
C GLN A 11 -18.90 15.57 -19.61
N LEU A 12 -18.30 15.24 -18.46
CA LEU A 12 -18.98 15.27 -17.18
C LEU A 12 -18.78 16.61 -16.44
N LYS A 13 -18.18 17.61 -17.10
CA LYS A 13 -17.98 18.94 -16.52
C LYS A 13 -19.33 19.61 -16.27
N GLY A 14 -19.63 19.90 -15.01
CA GLY A 14 -20.88 20.56 -14.59
C GLY A 14 -22.01 19.60 -14.19
N GLN A 15 -21.83 18.29 -14.32
CA GLN A 15 -22.77 17.32 -13.78
C GLN A 15 -22.52 17.08 -12.29
N ILE A 16 -23.61 16.96 -11.52
CA ILE A 16 -23.60 16.53 -10.13
C ILE A 16 -23.65 15.00 -10.13
N LEU A 17 -22.65 14.37 -9.50
CA LEU A 17 -22.65 12.91 -9.36
C LEU A 17 -23.68 12.49 -8.32
N SER A 18 -23.97 11.19 -8.25
CA SER A 18 -24.80 10.57 -7.22
C SER A 18 -24.47 11.05 -5.80
N ASP A 19 -23.22 11.39 -5.57
CA ASP A 19 -22.66 11.77 -4.27
C ASP A 19 -22.86 13.26 -3.95
N GLY A 20 -23.63 13.99 -4.77
CA GLY A 20 -23.89 15.43 -4.63
C GLY A 20 -22.69 16.33 -4.95
N LYS A 21 -21.58 15.75 -5.43
CA LYS A 21 -20.32 16.46 -5.72
C LYS A 21 -20.15 16.65 -7.23
N CYS A 22 -19.68 17.83 -7.62
CA CYS A 22 -19.27 18.10 -8.98
C CYS A 22 -17.87 17.52 -9.25
N LEU A 23 -17.66 17.02 -10.47
CA LEU A 23 -16.33 16.60 -10.95
C LEU A 23 -15.29 17.72 -11.09
N SER A 24 -15.64 18.97 -10.74
CA SER A 24 -14.75 20.12 -10.80
C SER A 24 -14.35 20.71 -9.43
N GLY A 25 -14.67 20.02 -8.32
CA GLY A 25 -14.36 20.46 -6.94
C GLY A 25 -13.02 19.97 -6.36
N LYS A 26 -12.94 19.84 -5.02
CA LYS A 26 -11.69 19.64 -4.26
C LYS A 26 -11.13 18.20 -4.24
N ASN A 27 -11.84 17.19 -4.74
CA ASN A 27 -11.39 15.78 -4.82
C ASN A 27 -11.84 14.94 -6.06
N PRO A 28 -12.24 15.49 -7.21
CA PRO A 28 -12.55 14.72 -8.41
C PRO A 28 -11.32 14.49 -9.30
N LEU A 29 -11.50 13.75 -10.40
CA LEU A 29 -10.48 13.44 -11.43
C LEU A 29 -9.78 14.72 -11.96
N THR A 30 -8.75 15.19 -11.26
CA THR A 30 -7.97 16.38 -11.63
C THR A 30 -7.01 16.05 -12.78
N GLU A 31 -6.50 17.09 -13.45
CA GLU A 31 -5.49 16.90 -14.51
C GLU A 31 -4.23 16.21 -13.96
N HIS A 32 -3.77 16.68 -12.81
CA HIS A 32 -2.65 16.09 -12.10
C HIS A 32 -2.88 14.61 -11.78
N GLU A 33 -4.10 14.25 -11.36
CA GLU A 33 -4.40 12.86 -11.02
C GLU A 33 -4.46 11.95 -12.25
N ILE A 34 -4.89 12.49 -13.40
CA ILE A 34 -4.79 11.78 -14.69
C ILE A 34 -3.32 11.53 -15.05
N ASP A 35 -2.44 12.53 -14.87
CA ASP A 35 -1.00 12.39 -15.15
C ASP A 35 -0.32 11.39 -14.21
N ASN A 36 -0.68 11.40 -12.93
CA ASN A 36 -0.22 10.41 -11.95
C ASN A 36 -0.66 8.99 -12.36
N LEU A 37 -1.94 8.80 -12.70
CA LEU A 37 -2.46 7.51 -13.17
C LEU A 37 -1.75 7.02 -14.43
N GLN A 38 -1.48 7.91 -15.39
CA GLN A 38 -0.72 7.56 -16.59
C GLN A 38 0.71 7.11 -16.24
N SER A 39 1.37 7.84 -15.34
CA SER A 39 2.74 7.57 -14.91
C SER A 39 2.85 6.24 -14.15
N TYR A 40 1.92 5.95 -13.26
CA TYR A 40 1.86 4.67 -12.54
C TYR A 40 1.59 3.51 -13.48
N TYR A 41 0.63 3.67 -14.40
CA TYR A 41 0.29 2.64 -15.37
C TYR A 41 1.49 2.30 -16.28
N GLY A 42 2.17 3.32 -16.82
CA GLY A 42 3.39 3.12 -17.61
C GLY A 42 4.52 2.46 -16.81
N SER A 43 4.68 2.83 -15.54
CA SER A 43 5.68 2.24 -14.65
C SER A 43 5.37 0.76 -14.33
N ALA A 44 4.11 0.41 -14.13
CA ALA A 44 3.69 -0.97 -13.90
C ALA A 44 4.03 -1.88 -15.09
N ILE A 45 3.84 -1.40 -16.31
CA ILE A 45 4.20 -2.14 -17.53
C ILE A 45 5.71 -2.30 -17.65
N ARG A 46 6.48 -1.21 -17.53
CA ARG A 46 7.95 -1.25 -17.69
C ARG A 46 8.62 -2.15 -16.67
N ARG A 47 8.21 -2.07 -15.40
CA ARG A 47 8.79 -2.86 -14.31
C ARG A 47 8.44 -4.35 -14.37
N ASN A 48 7.35 -4.72 -15.05
CA ASN A 48 6.85 -6.09 -15.12
C ASN A 48 6.79 -6.62 -16.56
N HIS A 49 7.63 -6.12 -17.47
CA HIS A 49 7.58 -6.49 -18.89
C HIS A 49 7.87 -7.98 -19.14
N SER A 50 8.55 -8.66 -18.20
CA SER A 50 8.89 -10.08 -18.28
C SER A 50 7.75 -11.03 -17.92
N SER A 51 6.66 -10.55 -17.29
CA SER A 51 5.54 -11.39 -16.86
C SER A 51 4.21 -10.66 -16.99
N VAL A 52 3.34 -11.18 -17.85
CA VAL A 52 1.99 -10.64 -18.07
C VAL A 52 1.14 -10.72 -16.80
N GLN A 53 1.31 -11.77 -16.01
CA GLN A 53 0.63 -11.97 -14.74
C GLN A 53 1.03 -10.89 -13.73
N ASN A 54 2.33 -10.64 -13.58
CA ASN A 54 2.83 -9.61 -12.66
C ASN A 54 2.42 -8.21 -13.12
N MET A 55 2.45 -7.96 -14.42
CA MET A 55 1.97 -6.71 -15.01
C MET A 55 0.48 -6.47 -14.70
N ARG A 56 -0.36 -7.50 -14.90
CA ARG A 56 -1.79 -7.44 -14.56
C ARG A 56 -1.98 -7.14 -13.08
N GLN A 57 -1.29 -7.85 -12.19
CA GLN A 57 -1.37 -7.60 -10.75
C GLN A 57 -0.94 -6.17 -10.38
N ALA A 58 0.15 -5.67 -10.96
CA ALA A 58 0.62 -4.30 -10.72
C ALA A 58 -0.38 -3.24 -11.21
N ILE A 59 -1.03 -3.47 -12.35
CA ILE A 59 -2.09 -2.59 -12.86
C ILE A 59 -3.31 -2.61 -11.92
N TRP A 60 -3.76 -3.79 -11.49
CA TRP A 60 -4.86 -3.92 -10.52
C TRP A 60 -4.51 -3.29 -9.18
N ALA A 61 -3.26 -3.36 -8.73
CA ALA A 61 -2.81 -2.71 -7.51
C ALA A 61 -3.05 -1.20 -7.54
N ILE A 62 -2.81 -0.53 -8.67
CA ILE A 62 -3.06 0.91 -8.82
C ILE A 62 -4.55 1.21 -8.71
N PHE A 63 -5.39 0.43 -9.40
CA PHE A 63 -6.84 0.62 -9.39
C PHE A 63 -7.44 0.40 -8.00
N LEU A 64 -7.14 -0.74 -7.38
CA LEU A 64 -7.64 -1.07 -6.04
C LEU A 64 -7.12 -0.11 -4.97
N HIS A 65 -5.88 0.36 -5.09
CA HIS A 65 -5.35 1.37 -4.18
C HIS A 65 -6.14 2.68 -4.26
N LYS A 66 -6.54 3.11 -5.46
CA LYS A 66 -7.34 4.34 -5.65
C LYS A 66 -8.81 4.17 -5.27
N LEU A 67 -9.34 2.95 -5.37
CA LEU A 67 -10.69 2.60 -4.92
C LEU A 67 -10.79 2.37 -3.41
N SER A 68 -9.65 2.20 -2.73
CA SER A 68 -9.59 1.93 -1.30
C SER A 68 -10.16 3.08 -0.49
N THR A 69 -11.01 2.78 0.48
CA THR A 69 -11.46 3.71 1.53
C THR A 69 -11.01 3.20 2.89
N ASP A 70 -11.20 4.00 3.93
CA ASP A 70 -10.86 3.60 5.30
C ASP A 70 -11.76 2.45 5.79
N GLU A 71 -13.03 2.43 5.37
CA GLU A 71 -13.98 1.37 5.69
C GLU A 71 -13.73 0.09 4.87
N TYR A 72 -13.27 0.24 3.62
CA TYR A 72 -13.01 -0.88 2.72
C TYR A 72 -11.58 -0.82 2.16
N PRO A 73 -10.58 -1.28 2.93
CA PRO A 73 -9.17 -1.19 2.55
C PRO A 73 -8.81 -2.22 1.47
N GLN A 74 -8.45 -1.75 0.27
CA GLN A 74 -8.18 -2.59 -0.92
C GLN A 74 -6.70 -2.60 -1.30
N HIS A 75 -5.82 -2.74 -0.32
CA HIS A 75 -4.36 -2.74 -0.56
C HIS A 75 -3.77 -4.11 -0.94
N GLY A 76 -4.60 -5.12 -1.25
CA GLY A 76 -4.17 -6.51 -1.45
C GLY A 76 -2.96 -6.69 -2.37
N PHE A 77 -3.03 -6.15 -3.58
CA PHE A 77 -1.98 -6.25 -4.62
C PHE A 77 -0.87 -5.20 -4.52
N CYS A 78 -0.91 -4.30 -3.54
CA CYS A 78 0.17 -3.35 -3.34
C CYS A 78 1.45 -4.09 -2.92
N PRO A 79 2.63 -3.65 -3.38
CA PRO A 79 3.90 -4.27 -3.01
C PRO A 79 4.09 -4.22 -1.49
N ILE A 80 4.76 -5.24 -0.94
CA ILE A 80 5.07 -5.36 0.49
C ILE A 80 6.51 -4.90 0.69
N GLY A 81 6.81 -4.31 1.84
CA GLY A 81 8.15 -3.89 2.22
C GLY A 81 8.23 -2.39 2.52
N GLU A 82 9.40 -1.97 2.98
CA GLU A 82 9.69 -0.58 3.32
C GLU A 82 9.69 0.33 2.09
N ASP A 83 10.13 -0.17 0.95
CA ASP A 83 10.11 0.56 -0.33
C ASP A 83 8.73 0.57 -1.02
N SER A 84 7.70 0.07 -0.33
CA SER A 84 6.35 0.11 -0.89
C SER A 84 5.87 1.55 -1.03
N TRP A 85 5.43 1.90 -2.24
CA TRP A 85 4.74 3.15 -2.49
C TRP A 85 3.38 3.22 -1.74
N CYS A 86 2.84 2.07 -1.30
CA CYS A 86 1.64 2.01 -0.48
C CYS A 86 1.98 2.21 1.00
N GLY A 87 1.59 3.37 1.55
CA GLY A 87 1.81 3.70 2.96
C GLY A 87 1.23 2.67 3.93
N PHE A 88 0.03 2.15 3.66
CA PHE A 88 -0.58 1.10 4.48
C PHE A 88 0.28 -0.17 4.56
N LYS A 89 0.85 -0.62 3.44
CA LYS A 89 1.73 -1.79 3.41
C LYS A 89 3.05 -1.54 4.12
N ARG A 90 3.64 -0.34 3.98
CA ARG A 90 4.85 0.04 4.73
C ARG A 90 4.61 -0.02 6.24
N LEU A 91 3.54 0.62 6.72
CA LEU A 91 3.20 0.65 8.14
C LEU A 91 2.95 -0.75 8.68
N LYS A 92 2.18 -1.57 7.95
CA LYS A 92 1.93 -2.97 8.31
C LYS A 92 3.23 -3.77 8.39
N HIS A 93 4.17 -3.53 7.47
CA HIS A 93 5.48 -4.18 7.48
C HIS A 93 6.31 -3.75 8.70
N GLN A 94 6.39 -2.44 8.98
CA GLN A 94 7.12 -1.90 10.14
C GLN A 94 6.56 -2.42 11.47
N VAL A 95 5.23 -2.41 11.66
CA VAL A 95 4.57 -2.95 12.85
C VAL A 95 4.86 -4.44 13.04
N SER A 96 4.90 -5.22 11.95
CA SER A 96 5.29 -6.62 12.01
C SER A 96 6.73 -6.78 12.49
N LEU A 97 7.66 -5.96 11.99
CA LEU A 97 9.07 -6.01 12.39
C LEU A 97 9.28 -5.59 13.84
N THR A 98 8.57 -4.56 14.32
CA THR A 98 8.66 -4.14 15.73
C THR A 98 8.09 -5.20 16.67
N ASN A 99 6.98 -5.84 16.31
CA ASN A 99 6.42 -6.96 17.06
C ASN A 99 7.41 -8.13 17.12
N ILE A 100 8.01 -8.52 16.00
CA ILE A 100 9.03 -9.60 15.98
C ILE A 100 10.23 -9.24 16.86
N LYS A 101 10.78 -8.03 16.72
CA LYS A 101 11.90 -7.56 17.57
C LYS A 101 11.53 -7.59 19.05
N THR A 102 10.30 -7.23 19.40
CA THR A 102 9.79 -7.22 20.78
C THR A 102 9.65 -8.64 21.32
N VAL A 103 9.08 -9.55 20.52
CA VAL A 103 8.96 -10.98 20.87
C VAL A 103 10.34 -11.58 21.09
N PHE A 104 11.29 -11.39 20.16
CA PHE A 104 12.66 -11.87 20.31
C PHE A 104 13.37 -11.28 21.53
N ARG A 105 13.23 -9.97 21.79
CA ARG A 105 13.79 -9.32 22.99
C ARG A 105 13.22 -9.90 24.27
N SER A 106 11.92 -10.18 24.31
CA SER A 106 11.27 -10.82 25.48
C SER A 106 11.69 -12.27 25.66
N LEU A 107 11.90 -13.03 24.57
CA LEU A 107 12.39 -14.41 24.62
C LEU A 107 13.84 -14.47 25.11
N LEU A 108 14.71 -13.59 24.62
CA LEU A 108 16.10 -13.49 25.04
C LEU A 108 16.22 -13.10 26.52
N LEU A 109 15.39 -12.16 26.99
CA LEU A 109 15.34 -11.82 28.42
C LEU A 109 14.89 -13.02 29.28
N LYS A 110 13.88 -13.77 28.84
CA LYS A 110 13.44 -15.00 29.54
C LYS A 110 14.54 -16.07 29.58
N GLN A 111 15.27 -16.27 28.48
CA GLN A 111 16.40 -17.19 28.44
C GLN A 111 17.52 -16.73 29.39
N CYS A 112 17.87 -15.44 29.40
CA CYS A 112 18.87 -14.88 30.32
C CYS A 112 18.49 -15.04 31.80
N VAL A 113 17.22 -14.82 32.16
CA VAL A 113 16.75 -15.00 33.54
C VAL A 113 16.83 -16.47 33.96
N LEU A 114 16.48 -17.40 33.07
CA LEU A 114 16.61 -18.84 33.34
C LEU A 114 18.07 -19.25 33.60
N TYR A 115 19.02 -18.68 32.85
CA TYR A 115 20.45 -18.93 33.06
C TYR A 115 20.99 -18.34 34.37
N LEU A 116 20.47 -17.19 34.82
CA LEU A 116 20.89 -16.56 36.09
C LEU A 116 20.30 -17.27 37.34
N GLU A 117 19.11 -17.86 37.25
CA GLU A 117 18.53 -18.60 38.39
C GLU A 117 19.07 -20.03 38.54
N ILE A 118 19.56 -20.64 37.46
CA ILE A 118 20.10 -22.02 37.49
C ILE A 118 21.61 -22.04 37.79
N PHE A 119 22.36 -20.97 37.48
CA PHE A 119 23.80 -20.88 37.74
C PHE A 119 24.22 -21.13 39.21
N PRO A 120 23.52 -20.63 40.24
CA PRO A 120 23.89 -20.90 41.64
C PRO A 120 23.60 -22.34 42.09
N ILE A 121 22.79 -23.12 41.36
CA ILE A 121 22.49 -24.52 41.69
C ILE A 121 23.57 -25.48 41.15
N LEU A 122 24.36 -25.05 40.16
CA LEU A 122 25.37 -25.89 39.50
C LEU A 122 26.81 -25.68 40.00
N ILE A 123 27.04 -24.74 40.94
CA ILE A 123 28.36 -24.39 41.49
C ILE A 123 28.55 -24.89 42.94
N CYS A 124 27.52 -25.50 43.54
CA CYS A 124 27.66 -26.29 44.78
C CYS A 124 27.85 -27.78 44.45
#